data_AF-R1FXB6-F1
#
_entry.id   AF-R1FXB6-F1
#
_cell.length_a   1.000
_cell.length_b   1.000
_cell.length_c   1.000
_cell.angle_alpha   90.00
_cell.angle_beta   90.00
_cell.angle_gamma   90.00
#
_symmetry.space_group_name_H-M   'P 1'
#
loop_
_entity.id
_entity.type
_entity.pdbx_description
1 polymer ?
#
loop_
_entity_poly.entity_id
_entity_poly.type
_entity_poly.pdbx_seq_one_letter_code
_entity_poly.pdbx_strand_id
1 'polypeptide(L)'
;MWDPMERVMAFPVFANAAFTGPVLGPVMGGFIAQSNVVSWRWTEWTTLIMSGLVLGLVVLFQPETYPPVLLRWKARHLRSITGDARYVAEVELMGDTLVQRLRRALYRPFYLTFTEPIIMLVALYLTVIYIVLFTFLDGYDYIFGEVHGTSQGITGLCFLGIAIGLFGASALVPLIYKWAKRDLKKIQEEGKGDRLPPEFRLWFSMLGGSIAIPVSRI
;
A
#
# COMPACT_ATOMS: atom_id res chain seq x y z
N MET A 1 -5.56 12.19 -12.01
CA MET A 1 -4.57 11.71 -11.03
C MET A 1 -4.59 12.68 -9.86
N TRP A 2 -4.48 12.19 -8.62
CA TRP A 2 -4.49 13.04 -7.42
C TRP A 2 -3.46 14.15 -7.47
N ASP A 3 -3.87 15.32 -6.99
CA ASP A 3 -3.01 16.49 -6.81
C ASP A 3 -1.91 16.18 -5.78
N PRO A 4 -0.69 16.78 -5.86
CA PRO A 4 0.39 16.49 -4.91
C PRO A 4 -0.02 16.66 -3.45
N MET A 5 -0.94 17.57 -3.15
CA MET A 5 -1.46 17.78 -1.80
C MET A 5 -2.47 16.69 -1.39
N GLU A 6 -3.36 16.26 -2.29
CA GLU A 6 -4.31 15.16 -2.04
C GLU A 6 -3.59 13.83 -1.77
N ARG A 7 -2.44 13.60 -2.45
CA ARG A 7 -1.60 12.43 -2.23
C ARG A 7 -1.13 12.31 -0.78
N VAL A 8 -0.87 13.43 -0.10
CA VAL A 8 -0.41 13.45 1.29
C VAL A 8 -1.44 12.81 2.22
N MET A 9 -2.74 12.92 1.92
CA MET A 9 -3.80 12.23 2.68
C MET A 9 -4.14 10.85 2.12
N ALA A 10 -4.18 10.71 0.80
CA ALA A 10 -4.62 9.47 0.15
C ALA A 10 -3.65 8.30 0.42
N PHE A 11 -2.33 8.55 0.42
CA PHE A 11 -1.34 7.50 0.65
C PHE A 11 -1.43 6.86 2.04
N PRO A 12 -1.49 7.62 3.16
CA PRO A 12 -1.67 7.03 4.49
C PRO A 12 -2.98 6.26 4.63
N VAL A 13 -4.10 6.79 4.11
CA VAL A 13 -5.39 6.10 4.16
C VAL A 13 -5.33 4.76 3.41
N PHE A 14 -4.71 4.75 2.23
CA PHE A 14 -4.49 3.54 1.46
C PHE A 14 -3.56 2.56 2.18
N ALA A 15 -2.47 3.05 2.78
CA ALA A 15 -1.53 2.23 3.55
C ALA A 15 -2.22 1.56 4.75
N ASN A 16 -3.05 2.30 5.50
CA ASN A 16 -3.82 1.73 6.60
C ASN A 16 -4.75 0.60 6.14
N ALA A 17 -5.47 0.81 5.03
CA ALA A 17 -6.31 -0.22 4.47
C ALA A 17 -5.51 -1.49 4.13
N ALA A 18 -4.31 -1.33 3.56
CA ALA A 18 -3.43 -2.44 3.25
C ALA A 18 -2.89 -3.17 4.48
N PHE A 19 -2.48 -2.45 5.54
CA PHE A 19 -1.94 -3.03 6.77
C PHE A 19 -3.01 -3.58 7.73
N THR A 20 -4.26 -3.13 7.62
CA THR A 20 -5.36 -3.66 8.45
C THR A 20 -5.62 -5.15 8.17
N GLY A 21 -5.43 -5.60 6.93
CA GLY A 21 -5.63 -7.01 6.55
C GLY A 21 -4.74 -7.99 7.33
N PRO A 22 -3.41 -7.85 7.29
CA PRO A 22 -2.47 -8.67 8.06
C PRO A 22 -2.68 -8.61 9.57
N VAL A 23 -3.28 -7.54 10.10
CA VAL A 23 -3.55 -7.40 11.54
C VAL A 23 -4.85 -8.11 11.94
N LEU A 24 -5.90 -8.02 11.13
CA LEU A 24 -7.19 -8.67 11.41
C LEU A 24 -7.19 -10.17 11.09
N GLY A 25 -6.33 -10.61 10.16
CA GLY A 25 -6.20 -12.02 9.77
C GLY A 25 -5.92 -12.95 10.96
N PRO A 26 -4.83 -12.74 11.72
CA PRO A 26 -4.49 -13.52 12.90
C PRO A 26 -5.55 -13.44 14.01
N VAL A 27 -6.19 -12.29 14.18
CA VAL A 27 -7.29 -12.10 15.15
C VAL A 27 -8.43 -13.08 14.83
N MET A 28 -8.96 -13.03 13.60
CA MET A 28 -10.06 -13.93 13.21
C MET A 28 -9.62 -15.39 13.16
N GLY A 29 -8.43 -15.67 12.62
CA GLY A 29 -7.88 -17.01 12.50
C GLY A 29 -7.65 -17.69 13.85
N GLY A 30 -7.14 -16.95 14.84
CA GLY A 30 -6.91 -17.46 16.19
C GLY A 30 -8.19 -17.87 16.92
N PHE A 31 -9.27 -17.08 16.80
CA PHE A 31 -10.56 -17.42 17.40
C PHE A 31 -11.28 -18.57 16.68
N ILE A 32 -11.20 -18.64 15.35
CA ILE A 32 -11.80 -19.74 14.58
C ILE A 32 -11.06 -21.05 14.87
N ALA A 33 -9.72 -21.03 14.90
CA ALA A 33 -8.91 -22.21 15.17
C ALA A 33 -9.04 -22.72 16.63
N GLN A 34 -9.25 -21.82 17.60
CA GLN A 34 -9.46 -22.19 19.00
C GLN A 34 -10.86 -22.76 19.28
N SER A 35 -11.84 -22.52 18.39
CA SER A 35 -13.22 -22.95 18.61
C SER A 35 -13.36 -24.48 18.54
N ASN A 36 -13.84 -25.10 19.62
CA ASN A 36 -14.14 -26.53 19.64
C ASN A 36 -15.34 -26.93 18.77
N VAL A 37 -16.10 -25.95 18.27
CA VAL A 37 -17.31 -26.17 17.45
C VAL A 37 -16.96 -26.21 15.96
N VAL A 38 -15.80 -25.67 15.57
CA VAL A 38 -15.47 -25.35 14.18
C VAL A 38 -14.06 -25.85 13.85
N SER A 39 -13.92 -26.63 12.78
CA SER A 39 -12.60 -27.13 12.32
C SER A 39 -11.75 -26.00 11.75
N TRP A 40 -10.41 -26.13 11.84
CA TRP A 40 -9.42 -25.22 11.24
C TRP A 40 -9.69 -24.88 9.76
N ARG A 41 -10.35 -25.77 9.01
CA ARG A 41 -10.73 -25.57 7.60
C ARG A 41 -11.66 -24.37 7.42
N TRP A 42 -12.41 -23.99 8.45
CA TRP A 42 -13.28 -22.82 8.39
C TRP A 42 -12.51 -21.50 8.29
N THR A 43 -11.26 -21.45 8.77
CA THR A 43 -10.40 -20.28 8.54
C THR A 43 -10.22 -20.06 7.03
N GLU A 44 -9.96 -21.13 6.27
CA GLU A 44 -9.86 -21.07 4.81
C GLU A 44 -11.19 -20.68 4.15
N TRP A 45 -12.31 -21.23 4.61
CA TRP A 45 -13.64 -20.88 4.08
C TRP A 45 -13.98 -19.41 4.32
N THR A 46 -13.67 -18.85 5.49
CA THR A 46 -13.90 -17.43 5.78
C THR A 46 -13.05 -16.53 4.89
N THR A 47 -11.78 -16.87 4.67
CA THR A 47 -10.91 -16.16 3.73
C THR A 47 -11.47 -16.21 2.32
N LEU A 48 -11.93 -17.38 1.86
CA LEU A 48 -12.49 -17.55 0.52
C LEU A 48 -13.78 -16.75 0.32
N ILE A 49 -14.69 -16.74 1.31
CA ILE A 49 -15.93 -15.94 1.26
C ILE A 49 -15.60 -14.45 1.19
N MET A 50 -14.68 -13.98 2.05
CA MET A 50 -14.29 -12.57 2.09
C MET A 50 -13.59 -12.14 0.79
N SER A 51 -12.65 -12.93 0.28
CA SER A 51 -12.01 -12.67 -1.01
C SER A 51 -13.01 -12.67 -2.17
N GLY A 52 -13.96 -13.61 -2.17
CA GLY A 52 -15.03 -13.67 -3.16
C GLY A 52 -15.95 -12.45 -3.13
N LEU A 53 -16.30 -11.98 -1.93
CA LEU A 53 -17.10 -10.76 -1.75
C LEU A 53 -16.36 -9.53 -2.25
N VAL A 54 -15.08 -9.37 -1.89
CA VAL A 54 -14.26 -8.24 -2.36
C VAL A 54 -14.10 -8.29 -3.88
N LEU A 55 -13.84 -9.47 -4.45
CA LEU A 55 -13.76 -9.64 -5.91
C LEU A 55 -15.08 -9.28 -6.59
N GLY A 56 -16.22 -9.72 -6.04
CA GLY A 56 -17.54 -9.36 -6.53
C GLY A 56 -17.79 -7.86 -6.50
N LEU A 57 -17.42 -7.18 -5.41
CA LEU A 57 -17.53 -5.72 -5.31
C LEU A 57 -16.64 -5.01 -6.34
N VAL A 58 -15.39 -5.46 -6.52
CA VAL A 58 -14.48 -4.89 -7.51
C VAL A 58 -15.05 -5.06 -8.92
N VAL A 59 -15.55 -6.24 -9.27
CA VAL A 59 -16.11 -6.52 -10.60
C VAL A 59 -17.38 -5.70 -10.87
N LEU A 60 -18.24 -5.49 -9.86
CA LEU A 60 -19.50 -4.76 -10.03
C LEU A 60 -19.36 -3.24 -9.97
N PHE A 61 -18.49 -2.71 -9.10
CA PHE A 61 -18.43 -1.28 -8.79
C PHE A 61 -17.19 -0.58 -9.34
N GLN A 62 -16.10 -1.29 -9.69
CA GLN A 62 -14.89 -0.64 -10.16
C GLN A 62 -14.97 -0.40 -11.68
N PRO A 63 -15.12 0.85 -12.14
CA PRO A 63 -15.03 1.15 -13.56
C PRO A 63 -13.61 0.87 -14.04
N GLU A 64 -13.48 0.50 -15.32
CA GLU A 64 -12.19 0.42 -15.99
C GLU A 64 -11.44 1.74 -15.78
N THR A 65 -10.32 1.71 -15.06
CA THR A 65 -9.58 2.92 -14.64
C THR A 65 -8.27 3.05 -15.43
N TYR A 66 -7.93 2.08 -16.29
CA TYR A 66 -6.65 2.08 -17.01
C TYR A 66 -6.66 3.08 -18.18
N PRO A 67 -5.93 4.21 -18.09
CA PRO A 67 -5.99 5.28 -19.10
C PRO A 67 -5.68 4.82 -20.53
N PRO A 68 -4.69 3.92 -20.76
CA PRO A 68 -4.38 3.41 -22.09
C PRO A 68 -5.56 2.67 -22.76
N VAL A 69 -6.41 1.99 -21.99
CA VAL A 69 -7.61 1.31 -22.52
C VAL A 69 -8.75 2.30 -22.78
N LEU A 70 -9.00 3.24 -21.85
CA LEU A 70 -9.99 4.29 -22.07
C LEU A 70 -9.68 5.14 -23.32
N LEU A 71 -8.41 5.52 -23.49
CA LEU A 71 -7.96 6.30 -24.64
C LEU A 71 -8.13 5.52 -25.94
N ARG A 72 -7.93 4.19 -25.92
CA ARG A 72 -8.19 3.32 -27.06
C ARG A 72 -9.67 3.28 -27.43
N TRP A 73 -10.56 3.15 -26.44
CA TRP A 73 -12.01 3.16 -26.66
C TRP A 73 -12.48 4.53 -27.19
N LYS A 74 -11.97 5.62 -26.62
CA LYS A 74 -12.27 6.99 -27.07
C LYS A 74 -11.78 7.24 -28.49
N ALA A 75 -10.55 6.85 -28.83
CA ALA A 75 -10.00 6.98 -30.18
C ALA A 75 -10.83 6.17 -31.21
N ARG A 76 -11.24 4.94 -30.86
CA ARG A 76 -12.11 4.13 -31.72
C ARG A 76 -13.48 4.78 -31.96
N HIS A 77 -14.09 5.32 -30.91
CA HIS A 77 -15.37 6.02 -31.02
C HIS A 77 -15.27 7.29 -31.88
N LEU A 78 -14.21 8.08 -31.70
CA LEU A 78 -13.95 9.27 -32.51
C LEU A 78 -13.76 8.94 -34.00
N ARG A 79 -13.03 7.86 -34.33
CA ARG A 79 -12.92 7.36 -35.71
C ARG A 79 -14.27 7.02 -36.32
N SER A 80 -15.16 6.36 -35.55
CA SER A 80 -16.48 5.97 -36.06
C SER A 80 -17.40 7.16 -36.35
N ILE A 81 -17.27 8.27 -35.64
CA ILE A 81 -18.12 9.46 -35.80
C ILE A 81 -17.57 10.40 -36.87
N THR A 82 -16.25 10.63 -36.88
CA THR A 82 -15.62 11.64 -37.76
C THR A 82 -15.17 11.06 -39.10
N GLY A 83 -15.03 9.73 -39.22
CA GLY A 83 -14.40 9.10 -40.37
C GLY A 83 -12.90 9.40 -40.51
N ASP A 84 -12.31 10.12 -39.55
CA ASP A 84 -10.92 10.56 -39.60
C ASP A 84 -10.00 9.54 -38.90
N ALA A 85 -9.14 8.89 -39.69
CA ALA A 85 -8.20 7.88 -39.20
C ALA A 85 -7.05 8.44 -38.36
N ARG A 86 -6.90 9.77 -38.27
CA ARG A 86 -5.81 10.44 -37.52
C ARG A 86 -5.92 10.29 -36.01
N TYR A 87 -7.10 9.96 -35.48
CA TYR A 87 -7.27 9.72 -34.04
C TYR A 87 -6.66 8.37 -33.64
N VAL A 88 -5.43 8.37 -33.11
CA VAL A 88 -4.72 7.14 -32.68
C VAL A 88 -4.35 7.22 -31.21
N ALA A 89 -4.63 6.15 -30.47
CA ALA A 89 -4.19 6.02 -29.08
C ALA A 89 -2.69 5.69 -29.04
N GLU A 90 -1.98 6.23 -28.05
CA GLU A 90 -0.54 6.00 -27.84
C GLU A 90 -0.16 4.51 -27.78
N VAL A 91 -1.06 3.68 -27.25
CA VAL A 91 -0.95 2.22 -27.18
C VAL A 91 -0.96 1.54 -28.54
N GLU A 92 -1.67 2.13 -29.51
CA GLU A 92 -1.76 1.63 -30.89
C GLU A 92 -0.56 2.10 -31.71
N LEU A 93 -0.01 3.28 -31.41
CA LEU A 93 1.23 3.79 -32.02
C LEU A 93 2.46 2.96 -31.62
N MET A 94 2.53 2.48 -30.38
CA MET A 94 3.67 1.69 -29.94
C MET A 94 3.75 0.30 -30.60
N GLY A 95 2.65 -0.27 -31.10
CA GLY A 95 2.64 -1.56 -31.81
C GLY A 95 3.17 -2.77 -31.03
N ASP A 96 3.68 -2.58 -29.80
CA ASP A 96 4.36 -3.61 -29.02
C ASP A 96 3.40 -4.75 -28.72
N THR A 97 3.82 -5.96 -29.09
CA THR A 97 3.12 -7.20 -28.72
C THR A 97 3.08 -7.35 -27.19
N LEU A 98 2.07 -8.04 -26.66
CA LEU A 98 1.93 -8.28 -25.21
C LEU A 98 3.21 -8.89 -24.61
N VAL A 99 3.88 -9.78 -25.36
CA VAL A 99 5.13 -10.43 -24.97
C VAL A 99 6.27 -9.42 -24.83
N GLN A 100 6.41 -8.48 -25.77
CA GLN A 100 7.44 -7.43 -25.70
C GLN A 100 7.19 -6.47 -24.52
N ARG A 101 5.92 -6.11 -24.25
CA ARG A 101 5.55 -5.28 -23.09
C ARG A 101 5.87 -5.99 -21.78
N LEU A 102 5.52 -7.26 -21.67
CA LEU A 102 5.80 -8.07 -20.48
C LEU A 102 7.32 -8.22 -20.25
N ARG A 103 8.08 -8.54 -21.31
CA ARG A 103 9.54 -8.66 -21.22
C ARG A 103 10.18 -7.34 -20.79
N ARG A 104 9.75 -6.21 -21.34
CA ARG A 104 10.26 -4.88 -20.96
C ARG A 104 9.88 -4.55 -19.52
N ALA A 105 8.65 -4.85 -19.10
CA ALA A 105 8.18 -4.61 -17.73
C ALA A 105 8.93 -5.47 -16.69
N LEU A 106 9.31 -6.70 -17.02
CA LEU A 106 10.06 -7.59 -16.13
C LEU A 106 11.56 -7.29 -16.09
N TYR A 107 12.17 -6.92 -17.22
CA TYR A 107 13.61 -6.65 -17.29
C TYR A 107 13.99 -5.31 -16.64
N ARG A 108 13.12 -4.29 -16.80
CA ARG A 108 13.39 -2.92 -16.39
C ARG A 108 13.69 -2.77 -14.88
N PRO A 109 12.95 -3.41 -13.94
CA PRO A 109 13.27 -3.34 -12.51
C PRO A 109 14.68 -3.85 -12.20
N PHE A 110 15.08 -5.01 -12.73
CA PHE A 110 16.41 -5.56 -12.47
C PHE A 110 17.50 -4.67 -13.06
N TYR A 111 17.32 -4.22 -14.31
CA TYR A 111 18.26 -3.31 -14.95
C TYR A 111 18.45 -2.03 -14.11
N LEU A 112 17.35 -1.38 -13.73
CA LEU A 112 17.38 -0.16 -12.91
C LEU A 112 18.05 -0.38 -11.54
N THR A 113 17.80 -1.50 -10.88
CA THR A 113 18.44 -1.83 -9.59
C THR A 113 19.96 -1.93 -9.69
N PHE A 114 20.49 -2.45 -10.80
CA PHE A 114 21.94 -2.56 -11.00
C PHE A 114 22.57 -1.29 -11.56
N THR A 115 21.84 -0.49 -12.35
CA THR A 115 22.38 0.72 -12.98
C THR A 115 22.28 1.96 -12.09
N GLU A 116 21.25 2.05 -11.24
CA GLU A 116 21.02 3.22 -10.40
C GLU A 116 21.35 2.91 -8.92
N PRO A 117 22.47 3.41 -8.38
CA PRO A 117 22.90 3.08 -7.01
C PRO A 117 21.90 3.53 -5.94
N ILE A 118 21.13 4.58 -6.20
CA ILE A 118 20.08 5.05 -5.28
C ILE A 118 18.97 4.01 -5.09
N ILE A 119 18.60 3.28 -6.16
CA ILE A 119 17.58 2.23 -6.09
C ILE A 119 18.09 1.07 -5.25
N MET A 120 19.36 0.69 -5.41
CA MET A 120 20.00 -0.36 -4.62
C MET A 120 19.99 -0.04 -3.12
N LEU A 121 20.34 1.21 -2.74
CA LEU A 121 20.34 1.64 -1.34
C LEU A 121 18.93 1.64 -0.73
N VAL A 122 17.93 2.15 -1.47
CA VAL A 122 16.53 2.15 -1.02
C VAL A 122 15.98 0.73 -0.92
N ALA A 123 16.31 -0.14 -1.88
CA ALA A 123 15.92 -1.55 -1.83
C ALA A 123 16.52 -2.25 -0.61
N LEU A 124 17.82 -2.07 -0.35
CA LEU A 124 18.48 -2.63 0.83
C LEU A 124 17.83 -2.12 2.14
N TYR A 125 17.58 -0.82 2.23
CA TYR A 125 16.88 -0.23 3.38
C TYR A 125 15.49 -0.87 3.59
N LEU A 126 14.69 -0.99 2.53
CA LEU A 126 13.37 -1.64 2.61
C LEU A 126 13.48 -3.12 2.99
N THR A 127 14.47 -3.85 2.48
CA THR A 127 14.65 -5.27 2.86
C THR A 127 14.91 -5.45 4.34
N VAL A 128 15.76 -4.60 4.94
CA VAL A 128 16.02 -4.63 6.39
C VAL A 128 14.74 -4.34 7.17
N ILE A 129 13.98 -3.32 6.78
CA ILE A 129 12.71 -3.00 7.42
C ILE A 129 11.72 -4.16 7.32
N TYR A 130 11.59 -4.78 6.14
CA TYR A 130 10.68 -5.90 5.96
C TYR A 130 11.12 -7.12 6.75
N ILE A 131 12.41 -7.43 6.82
CA ILE A 131 12.93 -8.53 7.66
C ILE A 131 12.53 -8.28 9.12
N VAL A 132 12.78 -7.08 9.65
CA VAL A 132 12.43 -6.75 11.04
C VAL A 132 10.92 -6.83 11.25
N LEU A 133 10.12 -6.25 10.34
CA LEU A 133 8.66 -6.23 10.42
C LEU A 133 8.08 -7.65 10.43
N PHE A 134 8.47 -8.51 9.50
CA PHE A 134 7.93 -9.87 9.40
C PHE A 134 8.43 -10.78 10.52
N THR A 135 9.70 -10.62 10.94
CA THR A 135 10.22 -11.35 12.11
C THR A 135 9.47 -10.95 13.38
N PHE A 136 9.09 -9.68 13.52
CA PHE A 136 8.31 -9.21 14.66
C PHE A 136 6.88 -9.77 14.67
N LEU A 137 6.24 -9.86 13.50
CA LEU A 137 4.90 -10.46 13.38
C LEU A 137 4.90 -11.95 13.81
N ASP A 138 5.88 -12.72 13.36
CA ASP A 138 6.03 -14.13 13.74
C ASP A 138 6.46 -14.29 15.22
N GLY A 139 7.35 -13.41 15.69
CA GLY A 139 7.78 -13.36 17.08
C GLY A 139 6.65 -13.09 18.07
N TYR A 140 5.60 -12.38 17.68
CA TYR A 140 4.41 -12.18 18.53
C TYR A 140 3.72 -13.49 18.86
N ASP A 141 3.49 -14.34 17.85
CA ASP A 141 2.86 -15.64 18.06
C ASP A 141 3.73 -16.54 18.94
N TYR A 142 5.05 -16.54 18.74
CA TYR A 142 5.99 -17.30 19.55
C TYR A 142 6.04 -16.84 21.02
N ILE A 143 6.19 -15.53 21.27
CA ILE A 143 6.34 -14.99 22.63
C ILE A 143 5.05 -15.16 23.44
N PHE A 144 3.89 -14.85 22.85
CA PHE A 144 2.63 -14.92 23.58
C PHE A 144 2.08 -16.35 23.63
N GLY A 145 2.30 -17.16 22.59
CA GLY A 145 1.90 -18.56 22.54
C GLY A 145 2.79 -19.45 23.42
N GLU A 146 4.09 -19.53 23.12
CA GLU A 146 4.98 -20.49 23.77
C GLU A 146 5.52 -20.02 25.11
N VAL A 147 5.94 -18.75 25.23
CA VAL A 147 6.58 -18.25 26.47
C VAL A 147 5.55 -17.90 27.54
N HIS A 148 4.46 -17.22 27.17
CA HIS A 148 3.40 -16.83 28.11
C HIS A 148 2.30 -17.88 28.25
N GLY A 149 2.28 -18.92 27.41
CA GLY A 149 1.27 -19.98 27.45
C GLY A 149 -0.16 -19.49 27.20
N THR A 150 -0.33 -18.37 26.49
CA THR A 150 -1.67 -17.81 26.23
C THR A 150 -2.40 -18.62 25.17
N SER A 151 -3.73 -18.66 25.25
CA SER A 151 -4.53 -19.37 24.24
C SER A 151 -4.52 -18.63 22.90
N GLN A 152 -4.59 -19.38 21.79
CA GLN A 152 -4.45 -18.88 20.42
C GLN A 152 -5.30 -17.64 20.06
N GLY A 153 -6.54 -17.53 20.56
CA GLY A 153 -7.40 -16.36 20.35
C GLY A 153 -6.95 -15.11 21.10
N ILE A 154 -6.37 -15.27 22.30
CA ILE A 154 -5.77 -14.17 23.08
C ILE A 154 -4.48 -13.70 22.41
N THR A 155 -3.66 -14.62 21.89
CA THR A 155 -2.49 -14.31 21.06
C THR A 155 -2.90 -13.48 19.83
N GLY A 156 -3.97 -13.88 19.15
CA GLY A 156 -4.55 -13.11 18.04
C GLY A 156 -4.97 -11.69 18.45
N LEU A 157 -5.55 -11.50 19.63
CA LEU A 157 -5.93 -10.17 20.15
C LEU A 157 -4.72 -9.23 20.34
N CYS A 158 -3.52 -9.75 20.63
CA CYS A 158 -2.32 -8.93 20.79
C CYS A 158 -1.96 -8.15 19.51
N PHE A 159 -2.32 -8.66 18.33
CA PHE A 159 -2.16 -7.93 17.05
C PHE A 159 -3.00 -6.66 16.98
N LEU A 160 -4.09 -6.52 17.76
CA LEU A 160 -4.84 -5.26 17.86
C LEU A 160 -3.99 -4.12 18.41
N GLY A 161 -2.94 -4.40 19.19
CA GLY A 161 -1.98 -3.37 19.60
C GLY A 161 -1.30 -2.69 18.40
N ILE A 162 -1.00 -3.47 17.35
CA ILE A 162 -0.46 -2.96 16.09
C ILE A 162 -1.52 -2.12 15.36
N ALA A 163 -2.79 -2.54 15.37
CA ALA A 163 -3.89 -1.75 14.81
C ALA A 163 -4.00 -0.39 15.51
N ILE A 164 -3.97 -0.36 16.85
CA ILE A 164 -4.04 0.88 17.62
C ILE A 164 -2.85 1.79 17.28
N GLY A 165 -1.64 1.25 17.15
CA GLY A 165 -0.47 2.00 16.69
C GLY A 165 -0.64 2.58 15.29
N LEU A 166 -1.17 1.80 14.35
CA LEU A 166 -1.43 2.20 12.97
C LEU A 166 -2.47 3.33 12.89
N PHE A 167 -3.61 3.17 13.56
CA PHE A 167 -4.66 4.20 13.61
C PHE A 167 -4.23 5.42 14.43
N GLY A 168 -3.43 5.24 15.47
CA GLY A 168 -2.81 6.33 16.24
C GLY A 168 -1.85 7.16 15.39
N ALA A 169 -0.99 6.52 14.59
CA ALA A 169 -0.13 7.21 13.62
C ALA A 169 -0.96 7.95 12.55
N SER A 170 -2.12 7.40 12.18
CA SER A 170 -3.04 8.02 11.24
C SER A 170 -3.66 9.31 11.77
N ALA A 171 -3.82 9.44 13.09
CA ALA A 171 -4.27 10.68 13.72
C ALA A 171 -3.26 11.83 13.59
N LEU A 172 -1.99 11.54 13.29
CA LEU A 172 -0.95 12.53 13.01
C LEU A 172 -1.01 13.05 11.55
N VAL A 173 -1.65 12.32 10.64
CA VAL A 173 -1.75 12.68 9.20
C VAL A 173 -2.39 14.06 8.97
N PRO A 174 -3.50 14.46 9.64
CA PRO A 174 -4.06 15.79 9.50
C PRO A 174 -3.15 16.92 9.99
N LEU A 175 -2.32 16.65 11.01
CA LEU A 175 -1.34 17.61 11.51
C LEU A 175 -0.21 17.81 10.50
N ILE A 176 0.30 16.71 9.95
CA ILE A 176 1.33 16.74 8.91
C ILE A 176 0.79 17.40 7.63
N TYR A 177 -0.46 17.17 7.27
CA TYR A 177 -1.11 17.86 6.15
C TYR A 177 -1.19 19.38 6.36
N LYS A 178 -1.51 19.84 7.57
CA LYS A 178 -1.49 21.28 7.90
C LYS A 178 -0.10 21.87 7.77
N TRP A 179 0.95 21.12 8.14
CA TRP A 179 2.34 21.56 7.98
C TRP A 179 2.75 21.57 6.51
N ALA A 180 2.40 20.53 5.75
CA ALA A 180 2.62 20.45 4.31
C ALA A 180 2.00 21.63 3.55
N LYS A 181 0.77 22.00 3.92
CA LYS A 181 0.06 23.14 3.33
C LYS A 181 0.71 24.48 3.68
N ARG A 182 1.26 24.62 4.90
CA ARG A 182 1.99 25.83 5.32
C ARG A 182 3.31 25.97 4.57
N ASP A 183 4.06 24.89 4.43
CA ASP A 183 5.34 24.91 3.73
C ASP A 183 5.16 25.07 2.22
N LEU A 184 4.14 24.45 1.62
CA LEU A 184 3.80 24.68 0.21
C LEU A 184 3.42 26.15 -0.05
N LYS A 185 2.65 26.76 0.86
CA LYS A 185 2.29 28.19 0.75
C LYS A 185 3.53 29.09 0.80
N LYS A 186 4.50 28.79 1.67
CA LYS A 186 5.78 29.52 1.73
C LYS A 186 6.58 29.37 0.44
N ILE A 187 6.63 28.17 -0.14
CA ILE A 187 7.36 27.89 -1.39
C ILE A 187 6.70 28.61 -2.59
N GLN A 188 5.37 28.68 -2.60
CA GLN A 188 4.61 29.45 -3.59
C GLN A 188 4.85 30.96 -3.41
N GLU A 189 4.88 31.47 -2.19
CA GLU A 189 5.20 32.87 -1.85
C GLU A 189 6.66 33.24 -2.23
N GLU A 190 7.60 32.28 -2.13
CA GLU A 190 9.00 32.43 -2.57
C GLU A 190 9.21 32.26 -4.09
N GLY A 191 8.15 31.96 -4.85
CA GLY A 191 8.23 31.80 -6.31
C GLY A 191 9.03 30.58 -6.80
N LYS A 192 9.32 29.61 -5.92
CA LYS A 192 10.17 28.44 -6.23
C LYS A 192 9.42 27.26 -6.87
N GLY A 193 8.11 27.40 -7.10
CA GLY A 193 7.29 26.46 -7.85
C GLY A 193 6.10 25.89 -7.08
N ASP A 194 5.38 24.95 -7.70
CA ASP A 194 4.11 24.39 -7.20
C ASP A 194 4.22 22.94 -6.70
N ARG A 195 5.42 22.54 -6.26
CA ARG A 195 5.70 21.16 -5.84
C ARG A 195 6.38 21.14 -4.48
N LEU A 196 5.87 20.31 -3.57
CA LEU A 196 6.58 20.01 -2.34
C LEU A 196 7.90 19.30 -2.65
N PRO A 197 9.00 19.67 -1.98
CA PRO A 197 10.26 18.98 -2.12
C PRO A 197 10.12 17.52 -1.68
N PRO A 198 10.79 16.57 -2.35
CA PRO A 198 10.70 15.15 -2.03
C PRO A 198 11.13 14.85 -0.58
N GLU A 199 11.97 15.69 0.04
CA GLU A 199 12.38 15.55 1.43
C GLU A 199 11.24 15.70 2.44
N PHE A 200 10.13 16.38 2.07
CA PHE A 200 8.97 16.48 2.94
C PHE A 200 8.38 15.09 3.29
N ARG A 201 8.61 14.09 2.43
CA ARG A 201 8.17 12.71 2.66
C ARG A 201 9.00 12.00 3.75
N LEU A 202 10.25 12.43 4.00
CA LEU A 202 11.09 11.88 5.07
C LEU A 202 10.55 12.23 6.46
N TRP A 203 9.88 13.38 6.61
CA TRP A 203 9.25 13.79 7.86
C TRP A 203 8.20 12.78 8.36
N PHE A 204 7.49 12.11 7.44
CA PHE A 204 6.57 11.03 7.81
C PHE A 204 7.30 9.85 8.49
N SER A 205 8.48 9.48 7.97
CA SER A 205 9.30 8.41 8.54
C SER A 205 9.93 8.81 9.88
N MET A 206 10.38 10.07 10.00
CA MET A 206 11.04 10.57 11.20
C MET A 206 10.06 10.74 12.36
N LEU A 207 8.88 11.33 12.13
CA LEU A 207 7.89 11.54 13.19
C LEU A 207 7.21 10.25 13.63
N GLY A 208 6.98 9.29 12.71
CA GLY A 208 6.41 7.99 13.03
C GLY A 208 7.35 7.09 13.85
N GLY A 209 8.63 7.02 13.46
CA GLY A 209 9.62 6.19 14.15
C GLY A 209 10.09 6.77 15.48
N SER A 210 10.33 8.09 15.55
CA SER A 210 11.01 8.69 16.72
C SER A 210 10.12 8.82 17.96
N ILE A 211 8.80 8.92 17.80
CA ILE A 211 7.86 9.02 18.93
C ILE A 211 7.47 7.64 19.46
N ALA A 212 7.50 6.60 18.60
CA ALA A 212 6.99 5.27 18.90
C ALA A 212 8.07 4.24 19.29
N ILE A 213 9.36 4.53 19.11
CA ILE A 213 10.43 3.74 19.72
C ILE A 213 10.34 4.00 21.23
N PRO A 214 9.85 3.05 22.05
CA PRO A 214 10.01 3.20 23.48
C PRO A 214 11.51 3.20 23.73
N VAL A 215 11.98 4.06 24.62
CA VAL A 215 13.28 3.83 25.27
C VAL A 215 13.13 2.52 26.04
N SER A 216 13.31 1.38 25.38
CA SER A 216 13.39 0.09 26.04
C SER A 216 14.68 0.15 26.84
N ARG A 217 14.56 0.41 28.14
CA ARG A 217 15.68 0.25 29.06
C ARG A 217 16.09 -1.22 28.98
N ILE A 218 17.27 -1.44 28.41
CA ILE A 218 18.11 -2.62 28.68
C ILE A 218 18.33 -2.70 30.19
#